data_AF-A0A519T2X5-F1
#
_entry.id   AF-A0A519T2X5-F1
#
_cell.length_a   1.000
_cell.length_b   1.000
_cell.length_c   1.000
_cell.angle_alpha   90.00
_cell.angle_beta   90.00
_cell.angle_gamma   90.00
#
_symmetry.space_group_name_H-M   'P 1'
#
loop_
_entity.id
_entity.type
_entity.pdbx_description
1 polymer ?
#
loop_
_entity_poly.entity_id
_entity_poly.type
_entity_poly.pdbx_seq_one_letter_code
_entity_poly.pdbx_strand_id
1 'polypeptide(L)'
;MPAATSFNGSYLHWFPAAPKRPWRHLLLVGEGHPEELVPYFQTLRKVGEITTPYARERGTTIYLGTGPSPSLLARAAAERQQELDAWEGRLGR
;
A
#
# COMPACT_ATOMS: atom_id res chain seq x y z
N MET A 1 -14.29 2.21 29.25
CA MET A 1 -12.86 2.01 28.93
C MET A 1 -12.44 3.09 27.94
N PRO A 2 -11.26 3.71 28.08
CA PRO A 2 -10.75 4.64 27.07
C PRO A 2 -10.48 3.90 25.75
N ALA A 3 -10.57 4.61 24.62
CA ALA A 3 -10.29 4.03 23.31
C ALA A 3 -8.82 3.57 23.23
N ALA A 4 -8.59 2.33 22.77
CA ALA A 4 -7.24 1.82 22.57
C ALA A 4 -6.54 2.67 21.48
N THR A 5 -5.46 3.35 21.85
CA THR A 5 -4.64 4.12 20.91
C THR A 5 -3.62 3.15 20.29
N SER A 6 -3.81 2.81 19.01
CA SER A 6 -2.85 2.00 18.26
C SER A 6 -1.72 2.88 17.74
N PHE A 7 -0.47 2.51 18.00
CA PHE A 7 0.71 3.18 17.43
C PHE A 7 0.91 2.86 15.94
N ASN A 8 -0.03 2.17 15.27
CA ASN A 8 0.16 1.71 13.89
C ASN A 8 0.26 2.85 12.87
N GLY A 9 -0.25 4.05 13.14
CA GLY A 9 -0.29 5.15 12.16
C GLY A 9 1.08 5.69 11.73
N SER A 10 2.16 5.30 12.41
CA SER A 10 3.53 5.77 12.13
C SER A 10 3.98 5.52 10.68
N TYR A 11 3.43 4.51 10.00
CA TYR A 11 3.79 4.22 8.61
C TYR A 11 3.38 5.34 7.63
N LEU A 12 2.36 6.14 7.95
CA LEU A 12 1.88 7.24 7.10
C LEU A 12 2.96 8.33 6.91
N HIS A 13 3.81 8.49 7.93
CA HIS A 13 4.96 9.39 7.90
C HIS A 13 6.19 8.77 7.21
N TRP A 14 6.22 7.44 7.02
CA TRP A 14 7.28 6.74 6.30
C TRP A 14 7.07 6.75 4.78
N PHE A 15 5.86 7.09 4.33
CA PHE A 15 5.55 7.14 2.91
C PHE A 15 6.41 8.22 2.22
N PRO A 16 7.19 7.85 1.18
CA PRO A 16 8.15 8.77 0.59
C PRO A 16 7.45 9.95 -0.09
N ALA A 17 8.16 11.07 -0.21
CA ALA A 17 7.76 12.14 -1.10
C ALA A 17 7.72 11.63 -2.55
N ALA A 18 6.84 12.21 -3.37
CA ALA A 18 6.76 11.86 -4.78
C ALA A 18 8.12 12.15 -5.46
N PRO A 19 8.75 11.15 -6.10
CA PRO A 19 10.03 11.35 -6.77
C PRO A 19 9.87 12.21 -8.02
N LYS A 20 10.95 12.91 -8.43
CA LYS A 20 10.97 13.70 -9.68
C LYS A 20 10.73 12.85 -10.94
N ARG A 21 11.06 11.56 -10.88
CA ARG A 21 10.84 10.58 -11.96
C ARG A 21 9.78 9.58 -11.48
N PRO A 22 8.83 9.18 -12.33
CA PRO A 22 7.78 8.26 -11.93
C PRO A 22 8.35 6.90 -11.48
N TRP A 23 7.67 6.28 -10.52
CA TRP A 23 7.97 4.93 -10.09
C TRP A 23 7.85 3.96 -11.27
N ARG A 24 8.87 3.11 -11.45
CA ARG A 24 8.89 2.11 -12.54
C ARG A 24 8.39 0.74 -12.09
N HIS A 25 8.50 0.47 -10.80
CA HIS A 25 8.19 -0.81 -10.19
C HIS A 25 7.48 -0.58 -8.86
N LEU A 26 6.49 -1.42 -8.58
CA LEU A 26 5.82 -1.48 -7.29
C LEU A 26 5.79 -2.92 -6.81
N LEU A 27 6.02 -3.12 -5.52
CA LEU A 27 5.75 -4.38 -4.85
C LEU A 27 4.40 -4.25 -4.15
N LEU A 28 3.52 -5.22 -4.40
CA LEU A 28 2.24 -5.34 -3.72
C LEU A 28 2.36 -6.51 -2.76
N VAL A 29 2.27 -6.22 -1.47
CA VAL A 29 2.41 -7.18 -0.38
C VAL A 29 1.11 -7.16 0.39
N GLY A 30 0.44 -8.31 0.49
CA GLY A 30 -0.81 -8.39 1.23
C GLY A 30 -1.77 -9.40 0.62
N GLU A 31 -2.97 -9.39 1.19
CA GLU A 31 -4.14 -10.07 0.65
C GLU A 31 -4.83 -9.17 -0.37
N GLY A 32 -5.29 -9.72 -1.48
CA GLY A 32 -5.98 -8.93 -2.50
C GLY A 32 -6.34 -9.71 -3.76
N HIS A 33 -7.10 -9.03 -4.61
CA HIS A 33 -7.56 -9.45 -5.94
C HIS A 33 -6.61 -8.88 -7.00
N PRO A 34 -5.47 -9.54 -7.30
CA PRO A 34 -4.51 -9.03 -8.29
C PRO A 34 -5.17 -8.76 -9.64
N GLU A 35 -6.22 -9.50 -9.99
CA GLU A 35 -7.04 -9.30 -11.19
C GLU A 35 -7.54 -7.86 -11.36
N GLU A 36 -7.98 -7.20 -10.30
CA GLU A 36 -8.48 -5.82 -10.36
C GLU A 36 -7.37 -4.80 -10.62
N LEU A 37 -6.13 -5.17 -10.26
CA LEU A 37 -4.98 -4.31 -10.38
C LEU A 37 -4.24 -4.49 -11.70
N VAL A 38 -4.45 -5.60 -12.42
CA VAL A 38 -3.83 -5.89 -13.72
C VAL A 38 -3.90 -4.70 -14.70
N PRO A 39 -5.06 -4.01 -14.89
CA PRO A 39 -5.15 -2.91 -15.85
C PRO A 39 -4.27 -1.69 -15.52
N TYR A 40 -3.80 -1.58 -14.27
CA TYR A 40 -3.00 -0.45 -13.81
C TYR A 40 -1.49 -0.65 -14.02
N PHE A 41 -1.06 -1.81 -14.53
CA PHE A 41 0.35 -2.14 -14.76
C PHE A 41 0.58 -2.59 -16.20
N GLN A 42 1.80 -2.38 -16.70
CA GLN A 42 2.26 -3.03 -17.94
C GLN A 42 2.40 -4.54 -17.76
N THR A 43 2.91 -4.96 -16.60
CA THR A 43 2.95 -6.37 -16.19
C THR A 43 2.70 -6.47 -14.70
N LEU A 44 1.93 -7.47 -14.27
CA LEU A 44 1.76 -7.82 -12.86
C LEU A 44 1.97 -9.32 -12.70
N ARG A 45 2.90 -9.75 -11.82
CA ARG A 45 3.19 -11.17 -11.60
C ARG A 45 3.48 -11.48 -10.14
N LYS A 46 3.08 -12.66 -9.68
CA LYS A 46 3.49 -13.18 -8.38
C LYS A 46 4.99 -13.44 -8.41
N VAL A 47 5.73 -12.89 -7.45
CA VAL A 47 7.17 -13.08 -7.30
C VAL A 47 7.55 -13.79 -6.00
N GLY A 48 6.61 -13.93 -5.07
CA GLY A 48 6.85 -14.65 -3.83
C GLY A 48 5.60 -14.83 -2.98
N GLU A 49 5.83 -15.50 -1.84
CA GLU A 49 4.86 -15.73 -0.78
C GLU A 49 5.63 -15.91 0.52
N ILE A 50 5.08 -15.44 1.64
CA ILE A 50 5.67 -15.64 2.96
C ILE A 50 5.41 -17.09 3.40
N THR A 51 6.46 -17.91 3.49
CA THR A 51 6.34 -19.35 3.80
C THR A 51 6.77 -19.74 5.21
N THR A 52 7.33 -18.80 5.98
CA THR A 52 7.83 -19.04 7.34
C THR A 52 6.75 -19.67 8.24
N PRO A 53 6.98 -20.85 8.84
CA PRO A 53 5.92 -21.64 9.49
C PRO A 53 5.13 -20.93 10.59
N TYR A 54 5.78 -20.05 11.34
CA TYR A 54 5.22 -19.32 12.49
C TYR A 54 5.03 -17.81 12.23
N ALA A 55 5.22 -17.35 10.99
CA ALA A 55 4.92 -15.96 10.68
C ALA A 55 3.41 -15.73 10.73
N ARG A 56 2.98 -14.62 11.37
CA ARG A 56 1.58 -14.18 11.36
C ARG A 56 1.06 -13.99 9.94
N GLU A 57 1.91 -13.45 9.07
CA GLU A 57 1.63 -13.15 7.65
C GLU A 57 1.93 -14.36 6.74
N ARG A 58 1.96 -15.59 7.27
CA ARG A 58 2.20 -16.78 6.44
C ARG A 58 1.09 -16.92 5.39
N GLY A 59 1.49 -17.16 4.15
CA GLY A 59 0.59 -17.24 3.00
C GLY A 59 0.38 -15.90 2.28
N THR A 60 0.85 -14.78 2.83
CA THR A 60 0.77 -13.48 2.16
C THR A 60 1.57 -13.49 0.86
N THR A 61 0.89 -13.19 -0.24
CA THR A 61 1.50 -13.13 -1.57
C THR A 61 2.22 -11.81 -1.83
N ILE A 62 3.27 -11.87 -2.65
CA ILE A 62 4.03 -10.71 -3.12
C ILE A 62 3.96 -10.65 -4.64
N TYR A 63 3.47 -9.54 -5.17
CA TYR A 63 3.41 -9.27 -6.62
C TYR A 63 4.39 -8.16 -7.00
N LEU A 64 4.97 -8.28 -8.19
CA LEU A 64 5.75 -7.23 -8.84
C LEU A 64 4.94 -6.66 -10.00
N GLY A 65 4.59 -5.38 -9.88
CA GLY A 65 4.04 -4.55 -10.94
C GLY A 65 5.12 -3.76 -11.65
N THR A 66 5.07 -3.68 -12.98
CA THR A 66 5.93 -2.80 -13.79
C THR A 66 5.11 -1.74 -14.51
N GLY A 67 5.68 -0.55 -14.67
CA GLY A 67 5.02 0.58 -15.33
C GLY A 67 3.66 0.92 -14.71
N PRO A 68 3.60 1.28 -13.41
CA PRO A 68 2.35 1.66 -12.78
C PRO A 68 1.74 2.87 -13.49
N SER A 69 0.45 2.80 -13.76
CA SER A 69 -0.30 3.88 -14.37
C SER A 69 -0.36 5.11 -13.44
N PRO A 70 -0.45 6.33 -14.01
CA PRO A 70 -0.59 7.55 -13.21
C PRO A 70 -1.83 7.56 -12.30
N SER A 71 -2.93 6.93 -12.72
CA SER A 71 -4.17 6.85 -11.94
C SER A 71 -4.01 6.03 -10.67
N LEU A 72 -3.27 4.91 -10.71
CA LEU A 72 -2.97 4.12 -9.52
C LEU A 72 -2.11 4.92 -8.52
N LEU A 73 -1.11 5.66 -9.01
CA LEU A 73 -0.25 6.48 -8.16
C LEU A 73 -1.05 7.63 -7.51
N ALA A 74 -1.94 8.26 -8.27
CA ALA A 74 -2.83 9.29 -7.74
C ALA A 74 -3.79 8.72 -6.68
N ARG A 75 -4.33 7.52 -6.90
CA ARG A 75 -5.18 6.83 -5.91
C ARG A 75 -4.43 6.58 -4.60
N ALA A 76 -3.24 6.01 -4.67
CA ALA A 76 -2.42 5.74 -3.49
C ALA A 76 -2.05 7.03 -2.71
N ALA A 77 -1.79 8.13 -3.42
CA ALA A 77 -1.53 9.43 -2.80
C ALA A 77 -2.78 9.99 -2.09
N ALA A 78 -3.96 9.84 -2.69
CA ALA A 78 -5.22 10.26 -2.10
C ALA A 78 -5.58 9.44 -0.85
N GLU A 79 -5.45 8.11 -0.92
CA GLU A 79 -5.65 7.20 0.22
C GLU A 79 -4.73 7.57 1.39
N ARG A 80 -3.43 7.82 1.13
CA ARG A 80 -2.49 8.29 2.15
C ARG A 80 -2.96 9.59 2.80
N GLN A 81 -3.40 10.57 2.02
CA GLN A 81 -3.81 11.87 2.55
C GLN A 81 -5.06 11.72 3.43
N GLN A 82 -6.03 10.90 3.01
CA GLN A 82 -7.23 10.60 3.81
C GLN A 82 -6.87 9.96 5.15
N GLU A 83 -5.97 8.99 5.16
CA GLU A 83 -5.51 8.33 6.39
C GLU A 83 -4.72 9.30 7.30
N LEU A 84 -3.91 10.20 6.74
CA LEU A 84 -3.24 11.26 7.50
C LEU A 84 -4.24 12.22 8.13
N ASP A 85 -5.23 12.70 7.37
CA ASP A 85 -6.26 13.60 7.87
C ASP A 85 -7.09 12.94 8.98
N ALA A 86 -7.37 11.64 8.86
CA ALA A 86 -8.02 10.84 9.89
C ALA A 86 -7.15 10.74 11.16
N TRP A 87 -5.87 10.41 11.00
CA TRP A 87 -4.93 10.25 12.12
C TRP A 87 -4.70 11.56 12.89
N GLU A 88 -4.61 12.69 12.19
CA GLU A 88 -4.41 14.01 12.79
C GLU A 88 -5.70 14.62 13.34
N GLY A 89 -6.84 13.92 13.24
CA GLY A 89 -8.14 14.39 13.73
C GLY A 89 -8.74 15.53 12.90
N ARG A 90 -8.30 15.72 11.66
CA ARG A 90 -8.79 16.77 10.76
C ARG A 90 -10.12 16.43 10.07
N LEU A 91 -10.58 15.19 10.15
CA LEU A 91 -11.89 14.75 9.65
C LEU A 91 -13.08 15.20 10.52
N GLY A 92 -12.86 15.99 11.57
CA GLY A 92 -13.90 16.53 12.44
C GLY A 92 -13.76 18.04 12.66
N ARG A 93 -14.27 18.84 11.72
CA ARG A 93 -14.85 20.17 12.00
C ARG A 93 -15.84 20.56 10.91
#